data_AF-A0A7C6B084-F1
#
_entry.id   AF-A0A7C6B084-F1
#
_cell.length_a   1.000
_cell.length_b   1.000
_cell.length_c   1.000
_cell.angle_alpha   90.00
_cell.angle_beta   90.00
_cell.angle_gamma   90.00
#
_symmetry.space_group_name_H-M   'P 1'
#
loop_
_entity.id
_entity.type
_entity.pdbx_description
1 polymer ?
#
loop_
_entity_poly.entity_id
_entity_poly.type
_entity_poly.pdbx_seq_one_letter_code
_entity_poly.pdbx_strand_id
1 'polypeptide(L)'
;EENTLIFFYSDNGGPTPQTTSRNDPLRGYKGQVFEGGIRVPFLMQWKGVIPAGKVYEKPVMAFDISVTALAAAKIAVPADEPLDGVNLIPFVTGQQTGAPHEVLFWRAGLQHAVRMGDWKLVQTVGAGGQDMLFNLAEDIAETRDLAGEKPEVLRQLQAAFQEWDKQMMPAQWVRQDARSAEADGKPRAGIFQGTSPLRQAGRRIDEIFQAADRDGDAKLSRDEFPRSAVFSAIDADGDGFVTINEVRAYYSTQRTQSSTNP
;
A
#
# COMPACT_ATOMS: atom_id res chain seq x y z
N GLU A 1 -30.61 20.87 11.59
CA GLU A 1 -29.16 20.84 11.93
C GLU A 1 -28.87 20.82 13.44
N GLU A 2 -29.70 21.42 14.31
CA GLU A 2 -29.47 21.33 15.77
C GLU A 2 -29.39 19.89 16.29
N ASN A 3 -30.22 19.00 15.74
CA ASN A 3 -30.24 17.57 16.05
C ASN A 3 -29.99 16.73 14.79
N THR A 4 -29.00 17.11 13.99
CA THR A 4 -28.62 16.38 12.76
C THR A 4 -27.11 16.34 12.68
N LEU A 5 -26.53 15.15 12.74
CA LEU A 5 -25.13 14.92 12.45
C LEU A 5 -24.96 14.71 10.93
N ILE A 6 -24.18 15.57 10.31
CA ILE A 6 -23.90 15.57 8.88
C ILE A 6 -22.42 15.24 8.67
N PHE A 7 -22.15 14.31 7.76
CA PHE A 7 -20.82 14.03 7.24
C PHE A 7 -20.79 14.36 5.75
N PHE A 8 -19.72 15.02 5.30
CA PHE A 8 -19.43 15.21 3.88
C PHE A 8 -18.00 14.79 3.62
N TYR A 9 -17.80 13.83 2.73
CA TYR A 9 -16.47 13.33 2.37
C TYR A 9 -16.47 12.70 0.97
N SER A 10 -15.28 12.51 0.40
CA SER A 10 -15.09 11.80 -0.87
C SER A 10 -14.77 10.32 -0.63
N ASP A 11 -15.17 9.43 -1.53
CA ASP A 11 -14.89 7.98 -1.44
C ASP A 11 -13.42 7.64 -1.72
N ASN A 12 -12.73 8.47 -2.50
CA ASN A 12 -11.30 8.42 -2.79
C ASN A 12 -10.80 9.78 -3.26
N GLY A 13 -9.48 9.90 -3.40
CA GLY A 13 -8.85 11.04 -4.07
C GLY A 13 -9.24 11.14 -5.55
N GLY A 14 -9.13 12.34 -6.12
CA GLY A 14 -9.59 12.63 -7.48
C GLY A 14 -8.85 11.82 -8.55
N PRO A 15 -9.53 11.32 -9.60
CA PRO A 15 -8.90 10.68 -10.76
C PRO A 15 -8.33 11.74 -11.72
N THR A 16 -7.24 12.40 -11.30
CA THR A 16 -6.66 13.56 -12.00
C THR A 16 -6.25 13.28 -13.45
N PRO A 17 -5.78 12.08 -13.85
CA PRO A 17 -5.50 11.82 -15.26
C PRO A 17 -6.76 11.63 -16.12
N GLN A 18 -7.92 11.37 -15.52
CA GLN A 18 -9.17 11.06 -16.23
C GLN A 18 -10.19 12.20 -16.18
N THR A 19 -9.99 13.18 -15.30
CA THR A 19 -10.97 14.24 -15.03
C THR A 19 -10.28 15.57 -14.72
N THR A 20 -11.05 16.63 -14.54
CA THR A 20 -10.53 17.95 -14.11
C THR A 20 -10.31 18.05 -12.60
N SER A 21 -10.35 16.93 -11.86
CA SER A 21 -10.08 16.94 -10.42
C SER A 21 -8.64 17.36 -10.12
N ARG A 22 -8.42 18.00 -8.96
CA ARG A 22 -7.09 18.36 -8.45
C ARG A 22 -6.96 17.85 -7.03
N ASN A 23 -5.81 17.25 -6.73
CA ASN A 23 -5.46 16.77 -5.39
C ASN A 23 -4.36 17.61 -4.73
N ASP A 24 -3.97 18.74 -5.31
CA ASP A 24 -2.87 19.57 -4.81
C ASP A 24 -3.04 19.92 -3.31
N PRO A 25 -1.97 19.88 -2.49
CA PRO A 25 -0.57 19.60 -2.86
C PRO A 25 -0.20 18.10 -2.84
N LEU A 26 -1.18 17.19 -2.73
CA LEU A 26 -0.95 15.78 -2.46
C LEU A 26 -0.49 15.01 -3.71
N ARG A 27 0.45 14.08 -3.52
CA ARG A 27 0.93 13.21 -4.59
C ARG A 27 -0.05 12.10 -4.89
N GLY A 28 -0.18 11.77 -6.17
CA GLY A 28 -1.01 10.66 -6.63
C GLY A 28 -2.49 11.00 -6.77
N TYR A 29 -3.27 9.97 -7.10
CA TYR A 29 -4.67 10.09 -7.50
C TYR A 29 -5.43 8.80 -7.25
N LYS A 30 -6.72 8.78 -7.60
CA LYS A 30 -7.61 7.61 -7.47
C LYS A 30 -6.91 6.29 -7.83
N GLY A 31 -6.99 5.33 -6.91
CA GLY A 31 -6.45 3.98 -7.09
C GLY A 31 -4.97 3.83 -6.72
N GLN A 32 -4.35 4.87 -6.15
CA GLN A 32 -3.01 4.83 -5.58
C GLN A 32 -3.07 5.01 -4.05
N VAL A 33 -2.00 4.60 -3.36
CA VAL A 33 -1.86 4.68 -1.89
C VAL A 33 -1.04 5.89 -1.41
N PHE A 34 -0.60 6.76 -2.32
CA PHE A 34 -0.11 8.11 -1.98
C PHE A 34 -1.24 8.99 -1.42
N GLU A 35 -0.91 10.06 -0.70
CA GLU A 35 -1.89 10.93 -0.01
C GLU A 35 -3.01 11.40 -0.95
N GLY A 36 -2.69 11.75 -2.20
CA GLY A 36 -3.67 12.20 -3.19
C GLY A 36 -4.64 11.11 -3.66
N GLY A 37 -4.41 9.84 -3.32
CA GLY A 37 -5.35 8.74 -3.55
C GLY A 37 -6.24 8.41 -2.34
N ILE A 38 -5.73 8.60 -1.12
CA ILE A 38 -6.36 8.11 0.13
C ILE A 38 -6.77 9.21 1.13
N ARG A 39 -6.21 10.42 1.03
CA ARG A 39 -6.58 11.57 1.86
C ARG A 39 -7.60 12.42 1.11
N VAL A 40 -8.76 12.59 1.72
CA VAL A 40 -9.93 13.22 1.12
C VAL A 40 -10.42 14.40 1.94
N PRO A 41 -11.17 15.34 1.34
CA PRO A 41 -11.96 16.29 2.11
C PRO A 41 -12.90 15.54 3.05
N PHE A 42 -12.99 16.00 4.30
CA PHE A 42 -13.86 15.43 5.33
C PHE A 42 -14.39 16.56 6.21
N LEU A 43 -15.71 16.68 6.29
CA LEU A 43 -16.41 17.67 7.10
C LEU A 43 -17.42 16.96 7.99
N MET A 44 -17.53 17.43 9.23
CA MET A 44 -18.53 16.98 10.19
C MET A 44 -19.25 18.20 10.77
N GLN A 45 -20.58 18.16 10.82
CA GLN A 45 -21.40 19.24 11.36
C GLN A 45 -22.50 18.68 12.25
N TRP A 46 -22.66 19.27 13.43
CA TRP A 46 -23.79 19.05 14.31
C TRP A 46 -23.94 20.26 15.22
N LYS A 47 -24.87 21.18 14.91
CA LYS A 47 -24.92 22.52 15.56
C LYS A 47 -25.08 22.46 17.07
N GLY A 48 -25.85 21.50 17.59
CA GLY A 48 -26.06 21.34 19.02
C GLY A 48 -24.92 20.67 19.79
N VAL A 49 -23.86 20.17 19.12
CA VAL A 49 -22.82 19.34 19.75
C VAL A 49 -21.40 19.74 19.34
N ILE A 50 -21.14 19.91 18.04
CA ILE A 50 -19.80 20.13 17.50
C ILE A 50 -19.53 21.64 17.37
N PRO A 51 -18.43 22.17 17.93
CA PRO A 51 -18.07 23.57 17.80
C PRO A 51 -17.90 23.99 16.33
N ALA A 52 -18.54 25.08 15.92
CA ALA A 52 -18.43 25.61 14.57
C ALA A 52 -17.04 26.18 14.27
N GLY A 53 -16.61 26.10 13.00
CA GLY A 53 -15.40 26.76 12.50
C GLY A 53 -14.09 26.19 13.04
N LYS A 54 -14.09 24.95 13.56
CA LYS A 54 -12.89 24.27 14.03
C LYS A 54 -12.31 23.35 12.95
N VAL A 55 -10.98 23.25 12.96
CA VAL A 55 -10.22 22.27 12.18
C VAL A 55 -9.65 21.25 13.16
N TYR A 56 -9.85 19.98 12.87
CA TYR A 56 -9.23 18.88 13.58
C TYR A 56 -8.12 18.29 12.70
N GLU A 57 -6.87 18.37 13.17
CA GLU A 57 -5.71 18.08 12.31
C GLU A 57 -5.18 16.65 12.45
N LYS A 58 -5.65 15.89 13.45
CA LYS A 58 -5.18 14.52 13.65
C LYS A 58 -5.87 13.55 12.68
N PRO A 59 -5.20 12.46 12.27
CA PRO A 59 -5.77 11.51 11.32
C PRO A 59 -7.08 10.89 11.82
N VAL A 60 -8.06 10.80 10.92
CA VAL A 60 -9.32 10.07 11.10
C VAL A 60 -9.51 9.15 9.89
N MET A 61 -10.42 8.19 9.99
CA MET A 61 -10.74 7.28 8.90
C MET A 61 -12.25 7.18 8.67
N ALA A 62 -12.66 6.80 7.45
CA ALA A 62 -14.09 6.72 7.10
C ALA A 62 -14.88 5.75 8.00
N PHE A 63 -14.24 4.73 8.58
CA PHE A 63 -14.88 3.77 9.49
C PHE A 63 -15.35 4.43 10.80
N ASP A 64 -14.73 5.55 11.18
CA ASP A 64 -15.13 6.34 12.35
C ASP A 64 -16.56 6.91 12.21
N ILE A 65 -17.03 7.12 10.97
CA ILE A 65 -18.40 7.61 10.70
C ILE A 65 -19.42 6.65 11.32
N SER A 66 -19.25 5.34 11.10
CA SER A 66 -20.16 4.32 11.61
C SER A 66 -20.20 4.31 13.14
N VAL A 67 -19.04 4.31 13.79
CA VAL A 67 -18.95 4.27 15.25
C VAL A 67 -19.44 5.56 15.90
N THR A 68 -19.15 6.71 15.27
CA THR A 68 -19.66 8.02 15.69
C THR A 68 -21.18 8.10 15.56
N ALA A 69 -21.75 7.57 14.46
CA ALA A 69 -23.20 7.54 14.25
C ALA A 69 -23.92 6.63 15.25
N LEU A 70 -23.37 5.44 15.54
CA LEU A 70 -23.89 4.53 16.57
C LEU A 70 -23.88 5.19 17.95
N ALA A 71 -22.78 5.86 18.31
CA ALA A 71 -22.68 6.60 19.56
C ALA A 71 -23.71 7.74 19.64
N ALA A 72 -23.89 8.52 18.57
CA ALA A 72 -24.91 9.57 18.49
C ALA A 72 -26.34 9.01 18.65
N ALA A 73 -26.59 7.81 18.12
CA ALA A 73 -27.84 7.08 18.28
C ALA A 73 -27.99 6.35 19.63
N LYS A 74 -26.97 6.41 20.50
CA LYS A 74 -26.90 5.68 21.78
C LYS A 74 -26.99 4.16 21.62
N ILE A 75 -26.43 3.64 20.53
CA ILE A 75 -26.32 2.21 20.25
C ILE A 75 -24.92 1.75 20.64
N ALA A 76 -24.83 0.72 21.48
CA ALA A 76 -23.55 0.13 21.87
C ALA A 76 -23.01 -0.77 20.75
N VAL A 77 -21.70 -0.71 20.52
CA VAL A 77 -20.99 -1.67 19.67
C VAL A 77 -20.77 -2.95 20.50
N PRO A 78 -21.15 -4.14 19.99
CA PRO A 78 -20.89 -5.40 20.67
C PRO A 78 -19.39 -5.61 20.91
N ALA A 79 -19.01 -6.10 22.10
CA ALA A 79 -17.61 -6.28 22.47
C ALA A 79 -16.93 -7.45 21.73
N ASP A 80 -17.73 -8.41 21.27
CA ASP A 80 -17.32 -9.59 20.50
C ASP A 80 -17.25 -9.35 18.98
N GLU A 81 -17.81 -8.22 18.51
CA GLU A 81 -17.71 -7.76 17.12
C GLU A 81 -17.16 -6.33 17.07
N PRO A 82 -15.88 -6.12 17.44
CA PRO A 82 -15.29 -4.80 17.45
C PRO A 82 -15.24 -4.22 16.03
N LEU A 83 -15.54 -2.92 15.94
CA LEU A 83 -15.37 -2.15 14.71
C LEU A 83 -14.01 -1.45 14.75
N ASP A 84 -13.37 -1.31 13.58
CA ASP A 84 -12.06 -0.65 13.45
C ASP A 84 -12.11 0.87 13.69
N GLY A 85 -13.29 1.49 13.55
CA GLY A 85 -13.48 2.92 13.77
C GLY A 85 -13.65 3.29 15.25
N VAL A 86 -13.57 4.59 15.56
CA VAL A 86 -13.84 5.13 16.90
C VAL A 86 -14.90 6.24 16.87
N ASN A 87 -15.46 6.56 18.04
CA ASN A 87 -16.35 7.71 18.19
C ASN A 87 -15.54 9.02 18.18
N LEU A 88 -15.75 9.87 17.18
CA LEU A 88 -15.03 11.13 17.04
C LEU A 88 -15.58 12.28 17.90
N ILE A 89 -16.79 12.18 18.44
CA ILE A 89 -17.41 13.29 19.20
C ILE A 89 -16.51 13.79 20.34
N PRO A 90 -15.93 12.94 21.20
CA PRO A 90 -15.04 13.42 22.27
C PRO A 90 -13.80 14.15 21.74
N PHE A 91 -13.24 13.71 20.61
CA PHE A 91 -12.07 14.34 19.99
C PHE A 91 -12.39 15.70 19.39
N VAL A 92 -13.49 15.80 18.62
CA VAL A 92 -13.84 17.07 17.94
C VAL A 92 -14.46 18.12 18.87
N THR A 93 -14.94 17.70 20.04
CA THR A 93 -15.42 18.60 21.09
C THR A 93 -14.33 18.99 22.09
N GLY A 94 -13.12 18.42 21.95
CA GLY A 94 -11.98 18.69 22.83
C GLY A 94 -12.06 18.01 24.20
N GLN A 95 -12.99 17.07 24.40
CA GLN A 95 -13.06 16.25 25.62
C GLN A 95 -11.95 15.20 25.68
N GLN A 96 -11.49 14.74 24.52
CA GLN A 96 -10.32 13.88 24.37
C GLN A 96 -9.29 14.59 23.50
N THR A 97 -8.03 14.54 23.93
CA THR A 97 -6.89 15.11 23.21
C THR A 97 -6.08 14.00 22.53
N GLY A 98 -5.27 14.36 21.54
CA GLY A 98 -4.47 13.39 20.78
C GLY A 98 -5.18 12.89 19.52
N ALA A 99 -4.59 11.87 18.89
CA ALA A 99 -5.12 11.23 17.70
C ALA A 99 -6.02 10.04 18.08
N PRO A 100 -7.14 9.81 17.35
CA PRO A 100 -8.01 8.66 17.60
C PRO A 100 -7.36 7.33 17.22
N HIS A 101 -6.39 7.37 16.29
CA HIS A 101 -5.72 6.20 15.74
C HIS A 101 -4.21 6.35 15.89
N GLU A 102 -3.56 5.29 16.39
CA GLU A 102 -2.10 5.21 16.46
C GLU A 102 -1.50 4.90 15.09
N VAL A 103 -2.13 3.96 14.37
CA VAL A 103 -1.70 3.49 13.04
C VAL A 103 -2.90 3.34 12.12
N LEU A 104 -2.73 3.72 10.85
CA LEU A 104 -3.69 3.51 9.78
C LEU A 104 -3.07 2.66 8.67
N PHE A 105 -3.85 1.77 8.07
CA PHE A 105 -3.39 0.81 7.07
C PHE A 105 -4.22 0.89 5.79
N TRP A 106 -3.56 0.70 4.65
CA TRP A 106 -4.20 0.55 3.34
C TRP A 106 -3.60 -0.64 2.62
N ARG A 107 -4.45 -1.46 1.99
CA ARG A 107 -4.04 -2.55 1.10
C ARG A 107 -4.96 -2.60 -0.11
N ALA A 108 -4.39 -2.44 -1.31
CA ALA A 108 -5.11 -2.43 -2.58
C ALA A 108 -4.36 -3.28 -3.61
N GLY A 109 -4.80 -4.53 -3.76
CA GLY A 109 -4.09 -5.50 -4.59
C GLY A 109 -2.70 -5.76 -4.03
N LEU A 110 -1.67 -5.34 -4.75
CA LEU A 110 -0.27 -5.46 -4.30
C LEU A 110 0.29 -4.17 -3.72
N GLN A 111 -0.46 -3.05 -3.79
CA GLN A 111 -0.09 -1.79 -3.17
C GLN A 111 -0.46 -1.80 -1.69
N HIS A 112 0.33 -1.13 -0.87
CA HIS A 112 -0.03 -0.88 0.51
C HIS A 112 0.59 0.41 1.04
N ALA A 113 0.00 0.92 2.12
CA ALA A 113 0.56 2.02 2.87
C ALA A 113 0.28 1.85 4.37
N VAL A 114 1.16 2.42 5.19
CA VAL A 114 1.00 2.52 6.64
C VAL A 114 1.23 3.96 7.01
N ARG A 115 0.38 4.52 7.88
CA ARG A 115 0.65 5.80 8.54
C ARG A 115 0.70 5.59 10.04
N MET A 116 1.80 5.96 10.67
CA MET A 116 2.00 5.91 12.12
C MET A 116 2.49 7.27 12.58
N GLY A 117 1.59 8.05 13.19
CA GLY A 117 1.81 9.48 13.42
C GLY A 117 2.07 10.24 12.11
N ASP A 118 3.24 10.86 12.02
CA ASP A 118 3.67 11.62 10.84
C ASP A 118 4.43 10.76 9.82
N TRP A 119 4.85 9.55 10.20
CA TRP A 119 5.57 8.66 9.29
C TRP A 119 4.60 7.89 8.40
N LYS A 120 4.93 7.81 7.11
CA LYS A 120 4.15 7.06 6.13
C LYS A 120 5.04 6.16 5.29
N LEU A 121 4.71 4.88 5.28
CA LEU A 121 5.24 3.88 4.35
C LEU A 121 4.32 3.82 3.13
N VAL A 122 4.91 3.77 1.94
CA VAL A 122 4.17 3.61 0.68
C VAL A 122 4.84 2.56 -0.19
N GLN A 123 4.05 1.61 -0.69
CA GLN A 123 4.45 0.63 -1.68
C GLN A 123 3.47 0.63 -2.86
N THR A 124 4.02 0.68 -4.08
CA THR A 124 3.23 0.67 -5.33
C THR A 124 3.66 -0.43 -6.29
N VAL A 125 2.82 -0.80 -7.27
CA VAL A 125 3.10 -1.86 -8.26
C VAL A 125 3.81 -1.30 -9.49
N GLY A 126 5.11 -1.57 -9.62
CA GLY A 126 5.97 -1.27 -10.78
C GLY A 126 6.76 0.05 -10.61
N ALA A 127 8.08 0.14 -10.76
CA ALA A 127 9.14 -0.82 -11.10
C ALA A 127 10.08 -1.01 -9.88
N GLY A 128 10.41 -2.24 -9.49
CA GLY A 128 11.45 -2.49 -8.47
C GLY A 128 11.02 -2.52 -7.00
N GLY A 129 9.74 -2.31 -6.65
CA GLY A 129 9.10 -2.82 -5.43
C GLY A 129 9.76 -2.55 -4.08
N GLN A 130 10.44 -1.40 -3.91
CA GLN A 130 10.96 -0.98 -2.61
C GLN A 130 9.93 -0.12 -1.88
N ASP A 131 9.83 -0.32 -0.57
CA ASP A 131 9.01 0.53 0.29
C ASP A 131 9.67 1.91 0.38
N MET A 132 8.88 2.94 0.15
CA MET A 132 9.27 4.34 0.38
C MET A 132 8.82 4.77 1.77
N LEU A 133 9.55 5.69 2.37
CA LEU A 133 9.21 6.28 3.67
C LEU A 133 9.16 7.81 3.57
N PHE A 134 8.10 8.42 4.10
CA PHE A 134 7.92 9.87 4.12
C PHE A 134 7.59 10.35 5.54
N ASN A 135 7.96 11.59 5.85
CA ASN A 135 7.46 12.31 7.04
C ASN A 135 6.46 13.37 6.58
N LEU A 136 5.17 13.15 6.84
CA LEU A 136 4.07 13.99 6.36
C LEU A 136 3.95 15.34 7.08
N ALA A 137 4.58 15.50 8.25
CA ALA A 137 4.62 16.81 8.92
C ALA A 137 5.57 17.78 8.18
N GLU A 138 6.60 17.24 7.52
CA GLU A 138 7.60 18.02 6.79
C GLU A 138 7.38 17.99 5.27
N ASP A 139 6.79 16.90 4.75
CA ASP A 139 6.63 16.63 3.32
C ASP A 139 5.27 15.97 3.03
N ILE A 140 4.21 16.77 3.09
CA ILE A 140 2.83 16.33 2.76
C ILE A 140 2.68 15.89 1.29
N ALA A 141 3.60 16.30 0.42
CA ALA A 141 3.60 15.99 -1.00
C ALA A 141 4.37 14.69 -1.33
N GLU A 142 4.93 14.00 -0.33
CA GLU A 142 5.63 12.72 -0.48
C GLU A 142 6.70 12.78 -1.60
N THR A 143 7.51 13.84 -1.57
CA THR A 143 8.52 14.18 -2.58
C THR A 143 9.91 13.63 -2.24
N ARG A 144 10.21 13.46 -0.96
CA ARG A 144 11.52 13.00 -0.47
C ARG A 144 11.39 11.66 0.23
N ASP A 145 11.85 10.61 -0.43
CA ASP A 145 11.95 9.28 0.17
C ASP A 145 13.11 9.23 1.20
N LEU A 146 12.77 8.85 2.43
CA LEU A 146 13.66 8.72 3.59
C LEU A 146 13.97 7.27 3.93
N ALA A 147 13.53 6.29 3.14
CA ALA A 147 13.73 4.87 3.40
C ALA A 147 15.21 4.50 3.67
N GLY A 148 16.13 5.06 2.86
CA GLY A 148 17.57 4.85 3.03
C GLY A 148 18.19 5.62 4.21
N GLU A 149 17.56 6.72 4.65
CA GLU A 149 18.06 7.57 5.73
C GLU A 149 17.52 7.17 7.12
N LYS A 150 16.34 6.54 7.16
CA LYS A 150 15.61 6.11 8.36
C LYS A 150 15.19 4.63 8.30
N PRO A 151 16.13 3.69 8.06
CA PRO A 151 15.81 2.28 7.88
C PRO A 151 15.15 1.64 9.12
N GLU A 152 15.40 2.15 10.31
CA GLU A 152 14.78 1.75 11.57
C GLU A 152 13.29 2.09 11.62
N VAL A 153 12.90 3.29 11.18
CA VAL A 153 11.51 3.71 11.10
C VAL A 153 10.79 2.92 10.02
N LEU A 154 11.43 2.74 8.86
CA LEU A 154 10.88 1.90 7.79
C LEU A 154 10.57 0.49 8.29
N ARG A 155 11.52 -0.18 8.96
CA ARG A 155 11.30 -1.51 9.54
C ARG A 155 10.16 -1.56 10.54
N GLN A 156 9.97 -0.50 11.34
CA GLN A 156 8.85 -0.41 12.27
C GLN A 156 7.49 -0.41 11.54
N LEU A 157 7.34 0.41 10.49
CA LEU A 157 6.11 0.46 9.70
C LEU A 157 5.88 -0.84 8.91
N GLN A 158 6.94 -1.46 8.38
CA GLN A 158 6.88 -2.77 7.73
C GLN A 158 6.39 -3.85 8.69
N ALA A 159 6.91 -3.90 9.91
CA ALA A 159 6.49 -4.87 10.92
C ALA A 159 5.02 -4.66 11.31
N ALA A 160 4.59 -3.41 11.50
CA ALA A 160 3.20 -3.08 11.78
C ALA A 160 2.27 -3.53 10.63
N PHE A 161 2.66 -3.30 9.38
CA PHE A 161 1.90 -3.77 8.22
C PHE A 161 1.76 -5.29 8.22
N GLN A 162 2.87 -6.01 8.40
CA GLN A 162 2.88 -7.48 8.36
C GLN A 162 2.01 -8.09 9.45
N GLU A 163 1.97 -7.49 10.64
CA GLU A 163 1.13 -7.99 11.73
C GLU A 163 -0.36 -7.72 11.48
N TRP A 164 -0.70 -6.56 10.93
CA TRP A 164 -2.06 -6.26 10.51
C TRP A 164 -2.51 -7.15 9.34
N ASP A 165 -1.64 -7.39 8.35
CA ASP A 165 -1.96 -8.15 7.14
C ASP A 165 -2.33 -9.62 7.43
N LYS A 166 -1.73 -10.22 8.47
CA LYS A 166 -2.05 -11.59 8.93
C LYS A 166 -3.50 -11.75 9.38
N GLN A 167 -4.13 -10.68 9.83
CA GLN A 167 -5.52 -10.68 10.33
C GLN A 167 -6.52 -10.59 9.17
N MET A 168 -6.05 -10.22 7.97
CA MET A 168 -6.92 -9.99 6.84
C MET A 168 -7.29 -11.29 6.14
N MET A 169 -8.58 -11.46 5.85
CA MET A 169 -9.00 -12.56 4.98
C MET A 169 -8.42 -12.43 3.57
N PRO A 170 -8.25 -13.55 2.84
CA PRO A 170 -7.91 -13.53 1.43
C PRO A 170 -8.96 -12.76 0.62
N ALA A 171 -8.52 -12.13 -0.47
CA ALA A 171 -9.44 -11.47 -1.40
C ALA A 171 -10.46 -12.48 -1.94
N GLN A 172 -11.75 -12.20 -1.72
CA GLN A 172 -12.84 -13.10 -2.10
C GLN A 172 -13.19 -13.00 -3.60
N TRP A 173 -12.76 -11.94 -4.27
CA TRP A 173 -12.91 -11.75 -5.71
C TRP A 173 -11.72 -10.97 -6.27
N VAL A 174 -11.44 -11.22 -7.56
CA VAL A 174 -10.51 -10.40 -8.34
C VAL A 174 -11.35 -9.44 -9.16
N ARG A 175 -11.01 -8.15 -9.14
CA ARG A 175 -11.67 -7.14 -9.99
C ARG A 175 -11.60 -7.63 -11.44
N GLN A 176 -12.74 -7.76 -12.10
CA GLN A 176 -12.81 -8.02 -13.53
C GLN A 176 -12.50 -6.73 -14.29
N ASP A 177 -11.35 -6.68 -14.92
CA ASP A 177 -10.97 -5.65 -15.88
C ASP A 177 -10.24 -6.32 -17.06
N ALA A 178 -9.78 -5.54 -18.04
CA ALA A 178 -9.13 -6.08 -19.24
C ALA A 178 -7.90 -6.98 -18.94
N ARG A 179 -7.34 -6.91 -17.72
CA ARG A 179 -6.20 -7.73 -17.28
C ARG A 179 -6.64 -9.07 -16.68
N SER A 180 -7.90 -9.18 -16.26
CA SER A 180 -8.41 -10.32 -15.49
C SER A 180 -9.66 -10.98 -16.05
N ALA A 181 -10.30 -10.35 -17.02
CA ALA A 181 -11.47 -10.86 -17.72
C ALA A 181 -11.29 -10.77 -19.24
N GLU A 182 -11.90 -11.72 -19.95
CA GLU A 182 -12.15 -11.63 -21.38
C GLU A 182 -13.18 -10.53 -21.69
N ALA A 183 -13.29 -10.14 -22.95
CA ALA A 183 -14.25 -9.11 -23.38
C ALA A 183 -15.72 -9.49 -23.09
N ASP A 184 -16.01 -10.77 -22.92
CA ASP A 184 -17.33 -11.30 -22.53
C ASP A 184 -17.54 -11.39 -21.00
N GLY A 185 -16.59 -10.85 -20.22
CA GLY A 185 -16.67 -10.81 -18.76
C GLY A 185 -16.25 -12.09 -18.05
N LYS A 186 -15.89 -13.16 -18.77
CA LYS A 186 -15.37 -14.38 -18.14
C LYS A 186 -13.98 -14.14 -17.58
N PRO A 187 -13.64 -14.61 -16.37
CA PRO A 187 -12.28 -14.58 -15.88
C PRO A 187 -11.30 -15.24 -16.86
N ARG A 188 -10.17 -14.59 -17.13
CA ARG A 188 -9.09 -15.22 -17.88
C ARG A 188 -8.52 -16.39 -17.06
N ALA A 189 -8.25 -17.52 -17.71
CA ALA A 189 -7.74 -18.71 -17.03
C ALA A 189 -6.42 -18.43 -16.27
N GLY A 190 -6.29 -18.96 -15.05
CA GLY A 190 -5.07 -18.88 -14.23
C GLY A 190 -5.01 -17.74 -13.19
N ILE A 191 -6.02 -16.86 -13.11
CA ILE A 191 -6.01 -15.71 -12.19
C ILE A 191 -6.59 -16.04 -10.80
N PHE A 192 -7.46 -17.05 -10.70
CA PHE A 192 -8.11 -17.47 -9.46
C PHE A 192 -7.37 -18.57 -8.68
N GLN A 193 -6.20 -19.02 -9.12
CA GLN A 193 -5.36 -19.98 -8.37
C GLN A 193 -4.46 -19.28 -7.33
N GLY A 194 -5.06 -18.48 -6.42
CA GLY A 194 -4.46 -18.09 -5.13
C GLY A 194 -3.04 -17.47 -5.13
N THR A 195 -2.49 -17.07 -6.27
CA THR A 195 -1.12 -16.59 -6.40
C THR A 195 -1.09 -15.51 -7.48
N SER A 196 -0.94 -14.25 -7.04
CA SER A 196 -0.80 -13.12 -7.95
C SER A 196 0.35 -13.38 -8.96
N PRO A 197 0.21 -13.04 -10.26
CA PRO A 197 1.26 -13.23 -11.27
C PRO A 197 2.60 -12.57 -10.91
N LEU A 198 2.59 -11.57 -10.03
CA LEU A 198 3.79 -10.92 -9.52
C LEU A 198 4.50 -11.72 -8.41
N ARG A 199 3.78 -12.57 -7.66
CA ARG A 199 4.43 -13.63 -6.87
C ARG A 199 5.09 -14.67 -7.79
N GLN A 200 4.55 -14.92 -8.99
CA GLN A 200 5.16 -15.84 -9.96
C GLN A 200 6.44 -15.30 -10.60
N ALA A 201 6.67 -13.99 -10.74
CA ALA A 201 7.91 -13.50 -11.36
C ALA A 201 9.14 -13.69 -10.45
N GLY A 202 9.00 -13.35 -9.16
CA GLY A 202 10.03 -13.63 -8.14
C GLY A 202 10.17 -15.13 -7.88
N ARG A 203 9.03 -15.84 -7.71
CA ARG A 203 9.03 -17.30 -7.57
C ARG A 203 9.64 -18.01 -8.77
N ARG A 204 9.42 -17.58 -10.02
CA ARG A 204 10.04 -18.24 -11.18
C ARG A 204 11.55 -18.12 -11.19
N ILE A 205 12.13 -16.97 -10.82
CA ILE A 205 13.59 -16.84 -10.76
C ILE A 205 14.14 -17.71 -9.64
N ASP A 206 13.51 -17.67 -8.47
CA ASP A 206 13.94 -18.46 -7.31
C ASP A 206 13.75 -19.98 -7.54
N GLU A 207 12.64 -20.40 -8.14
CA GLU A 207 12.36 -21.79 -8.52
C GLU A 207 13.29 -22.29 -9.63
N ILE A 208 13.59 -21.47 -10.65
CA ILE A 208 14.55 -21.82 -11.71
C ILE A 208 15.97 -21.92 -11.14
N PHE A 209 16.34 -21.03 -10.22
CA PHE A 209 17.64 -21.06 -9.56
C PHE A 209 17.78 -22.30 -8.69
N GLN A 210 16.79 -22.58 -7.83
CA GLN A 210 16.77 -23.80 -7.01
C GLN A 210 16.71 -25.09 -7.83
N ALA A 211 16.05 -25.08 -9.00
CA ALA A 211 16.04 -26.25 -9.90
C ALA A 211 17.35 -26.44 -10.67
N ALA A 212 18.14 -25.37 -10.84
CA ALA A 212 19.43 -25.41 -11.51
C ALA A 212 20.57 -25.77 -10.54
N ASP A 213 20.44 -25.43 -9.26
CA ASP A 213 21.38 -25.74 -8.17
C ASP A 213 21.30 -27.23 -7.83
N ARG A 214 22.14 -28.05 -8.46
CA ARG A 214 22.05 -29.51 -8.37
C ARG A 214 22.80 -30.04 -7.15
N ASP A 215 23.83 -29.32 -6.71
CA ASP A 215 24.64 -29.71 -5.56
C ASP A 215 24.20 -29.03 -4.25
N GLY A 216 23.32 -28.04 -4.32
CA GLY A 216 22.65 -27.42 -3.17
C GLY A 216 23.52 -26.41 -2.42
N ASP A 217 24.52 -25.84 -3.09
CA ASP A 217 25.48 -24.93 -2.48
C ASP A 217 25.06 -23.44 -2.52
N ALA A 218 23.84 -23.18 -3.00
CA ALA A 218 23.20 -21.88 -3.12
C ALA A 218 23.88 -20.92 -4.13
N LYS A 219 24.68 -21.45 -5.03
CA LYS A 219 25.24 -20.76 -6.20
C LYS A 219 25.18 -21.67 -7.42
N LEU A 220 25.29 -21.11 -8.61
CA LEU A 220 25.25 -21.88 -9.85
C LEU A 220 26.61 -21.86 -10.52
N SER A 221 27.20 -23.04 -10.69
CA SER A 221 28.37 -23.20 -11.55
C SER A 221 28.00 -23.02 -13.02
N ARG A 222 29.01 -22.87 -13.88
CA ARG A 222 28.81 -22.73 -15.33
C ARG A 222 28.08 -23.91 -15.97
N ASP A 223 28.22 -25.10 -15.40
CA ASP A 223 27.59 -26.33 -15.88
C ASP A 223 26.13 -26.49 -15.40
N GLU A 224 25.79 -25.85 -14.29
CA GLU A 224 24.44 -25.82 -13.72
C GLU A 224 23.57 -24.71 -14.31
N PHE A 225 24.20 -23.63 -14.77
CA PHE A 225 23.48 -22.47 -15.26
C PHE A 225 22.81 -22.71 -16.63
N PRO A 226 21.47 -22.68 -16.74
CA PRO A 226 20.74 -23.09 -17.94
C PRO A 226 20.91 -22.15 -19.15
N ARG A 227 21.56 -20.99 -18.96
CA ARG A 227 21.80 -19.98 -20.01
C ARG A 227 23.29 -19.59 -20.07
N SER A 228 24.15 -20.54 -20.40
CA SER A 228 25.61 -20.38 -20.43
C SER A 228 26.12 -19.17 -21.24
N ALA A 229 25.37 -18.71 -22.25
CA ALA A 229 25.73 -17.56 -23.08
C ALA A 229 25.76 -16.20 -22.33
N VAL A 230 25.05 -16.09 -21.20
CA VAL A 230 25.02 -14.86 -20.39
C VAL A 230 25.70 -15.02 -19.03
N PHE A 231 26.31 -16.18 -18.77
CA PHE A 231 26.92 -16.51 -17.47
C PHE A 231 27.91 -15.45 -17.01
N SER A 232 28.91 -15.13 -17.84
CA SER A 232 29.93 -14.11 -17.54
C SER A 232 29.39 -12.67 -17.50
N ALA A 233 28.16 -12.45 -17.92
CA ALA A 233 27.51 -11.15 -17.80
C ALA A 233 26.68 -11.03 -16.50
N ILE A 234 26.40 -12.17 -15.87
CA ILE A 234 25.64 -12.25 -14.61
C ILE A 234 26.61 -12.38 -13.43
N ASP A 235 27.65 -13.21 -13.54
CA ASP A 235 28.78 -13.33 -12.61
C ASP A 235 29.51 -11.97 -12.53
N ALA A 236 29.11 -11.16 -11.56
CA ALA A 236 29.45 -9.74 -11.51
C ALA A 236 30.75 -9.50 -10.71
N ASP A 237 31.04 -10.39 -9.77
CA ASP A 237 32.29 -10.37 -9.00
C ASP A 237 33.40 -11.23 -9.64
N GLY A 238 33.07 -12.04 -10.65
CA GLY A 238 34.02 -12.82 -11.45
C GLY A 238 34.55 -14.03 -10.70
N ASP A 239 33.85 -14.51 -9.68
CA ASP A 239 34.27 -15.64 -8.86
C ASP A 239 34.05 -17.01 -9.51
N GLY A 240 33.40 -17.02 -10.69
CA GLY A 240 33.12 -18.22 -11.48
C GLY A 240 31.81 -18.92 -11.08
N PHE A 241 31.03 -18.33 -10.20
CA PHE A 241 29.71 -18.78 -9.78
C PHE A 241 28.67 -17.67 -9.97
N VAL A 242 27.39 -18.05 -9.97
CA VAL A 242 26.29 -17.10 -10.06
C VAL A 242 25.37 -17.27 -8.87
N THR A 243 25.22 -16.21 -8.09
CA THR A 243 24.30 -16.14 -6.95
C THR A 243 22.91 -15.64 -7.37
N ILE A 244 21.90 -15.91 -6.54
CA ILE A 244 20.52 -15.43 -6.79
C ILE A 244 20.45 -13.89 -6.86
N ASN A 245 21.32 -13.20 -6.11
CA ASN A 245 21.35 -11.74 -6.09
C ASN A 245 21.91 -11.16 -7.39
N GLU A 246 22.93 -11.78 -7.96
CA GLU A 246 23.50 -11.41 -9.26
C GLU A 246 22.51 -11.66 -10.40
N VAL A 247 21.80 -12.79 -10.37
CA VAL A 247 20.71 -13.05 -11.32
C VAL A 247 19.64 -11.96 -11.26
N ARG A 248 19.22 -11.58 -10.05
CA ARG A 248 18.22 -10.52 -9.85
C ARG A 248 18.74 -9.15 -10.32
N ALA A 249 20.00 -8.84 -10.07
CA ALA A 249 20.64 -7.60 -10.51
C ALA A 249 20.77 -7.52 -12.04
N TYR A 250 21.16 -8.61 -12.71
CA TYR A 250 21.27 -8.66 -14.17
C TYR A 250 19.93 -8.48 -14.88
N TYR A 251 18.88 -9.15 -14.42
CA TYR A 251 17.55 -9.01 -15.05
C TYR A 251 16.86 -7.69 -14.70
N SER A 252 17.27 -7.00 -13.64
CA SER A 252 16.79 -5.65 -13.35
C SER A 252 17.41 -4.62 -14.31
N THR A 253 18.70 -4.73 -14.63
CA THR A 253 19.42 -3.82 -15.55
C THR A 253 19.03 -4.00 -17.03
N GLN A 254 18.81 -5.24 -17.47
CA GLN A 254 18.31 -5.55 -18.83
C GLN A 254 16.92 -4.93 -19.09
N ARG A 255 16.06 -4.90 -18.07
CA ARG A 255 14.70 -4.33 -18.19
C ARG A 255 14.72 -2.81 -18.34
N THR A 256 15.60 -2.11 -17.62
CA THR A 256 15.78 -0.65 -17.77
C THR A 256 16.30 -0.27 -19.14
N GLN A 257 17.22 -1.05 -19.73
CA GLN A 257 17.73 -0.80 -21.09
C GLN A 257 16.66 -1.04 -22.18
N SER A 258 15.77 -2.02 -22.00
CA SER A 258 14.66 -2.28 -22.93
C SER A 258 13.57 -1.21 -22.92
N SER A 259 13.47 -0.40 -21.86
CA SER A 259 12.53 0.74 -21.76
C SER A 259 13.08 2.08 -22.26
N THR A 260 14.35 2.12 -22.68
CA THR A 260 15.02 3.34 -23.17
C THR A 260 15.34 3.34 -24.67
N ASN A 261 14.96 2.30 -25.41
CA ASN A 261 14.93 2.37 -26.87
C ASN A 261 13.55 2.88 -27.32
N PRO A 262 13.51 3.91 -28.20
CA PRO A 262 12.28 4.60 -28.59
C PRO A 262 11.25 3.69 -29.29
#